data_AF-A0A939HVY8-F1
#
_entry.id   AF-A0A939HVY8-F1
#
_cell.length_a   1.000
_cell.length_b   1.000
_cell.length_c   1.000
_cell.angle_alpha   90.00
_cell.angle_beta   90.00
_cell.angle_gamma   90.00
#
_symmetry.space_group_name_H-M   'P 1'
#
loop_
_entity.id
_entity.type
_entity.pdbx_description
1 polymer ?
#
loop_
_entity_poly.entity_id
_entity_poly.type
_entity_poly.pdbx_seq_one_letter_code
_entity_poly.pdbx_strand_id
1 'polypeptide(L)'
;MREFLSDDRDANKIRLLRSRFSGTFLLVEGSSDKIFYQRFVDKHACELVCVSGKPSSKLRVIAVLEILEKSSFQGVLAIVDADFDRLETSLHNSLNLLRWGGDMKARMYT
;
A
#
# COMPACT_ATOMS: atom_id res chain seq x y z
N MET A 1 0.50 8.16 -21.39
CA MET A 1 1.47 7.03 -21.40
C MET A 1 2.49 7.11 -20.25
N ARG A 2 3.08 8.28 -19.91
CA ARG A 2 4.06 8.40 -18.80
C ARG A 2 3.51 8.07 -17.40
N GLU A 3 2.23 8.31 -17.15
CA GLU A 3 1.61 8.12 -15.82
C GLU A 3 1.45 6.63 -15.48
N PHE A 4 0.96 5.81 -16.41
CA PHE A 4 0.87 4.35 -16.23
C PHE A 4 2.24 3.66 -16.08
N LEU A 5 3.28 4.18 -16.74
CA LEU A 5 4.66 3.69 -16.54
C LEU A 5 5.15 3.89 -15.10
N SER A 6 4.55 4.82 -14.35
CA SER A 6 4.97 5.12 -12.98
C SER A 6 4.61 3.99 -12.00
N ASP A 7 3.45 3.36 -12.16
CA ASP A 7 2.98 2.36 -11.19
C ASP A 7 3.65 1.00 -11.41
N ASP A 8 3.81 0.57 -12.67
CA ASP A 8 4.64 -0.58 -13.02
C ASP A 8 6.09 -0.40 -12.57
N ARG A 9 6.62 0.82 -12.63
CA ARG A 9 7.99 1.12 -12.15
C ARG A 9 8.11 0.88 -10.65
N ASP A 10 7.15 1.35 -9.85
CA ASP A 10 7.16 1.16 -8.40
C ASP A 10 6.93 -0.32 -8.04
N ALA A 11 6.02 -1.02 -8.72
CA ALA A 11 5.83 -2.46 -8.55
C ALA A 11 7.09 -3.27 -8.90
N ASN A 12 7.76 -2.94 -10.02
CA ASN A 12 8.99 -3.61 -10.43
C ASN A 12 10.16 -3.32 -9.48
N LYS A 13 10.22 -2.11 -8.91
CA LYS A 13 11.18 -1.80 -7.85
C LYS A 13 10.98 -2.71 -6.64
N ILE A 14 9.74 -2.93 -6.20
CA ILE A 14 9.41 -3.84 -5.09
C ILE A 14 9.79 -5.29 -5.43
N ARG A 15 9.49 -5.75 -6.65
CA ARG A 15 9.91 -7.08 -7.12
C ARG A 15 11.42 -7.26 -7.10
N LEU A 16 12.18 -6.24 -7.48
CA LEU A 16 13.65 -6.27 -7.39
C LEU A 16 14.11 -6.33 -5.93
N LEU A 17 13.49 -5.56 -5.03
CA LEU A 17 13.82 -5.59 -3.59
C LEU A 17 13.56 -6.96 -2.95
N ARG A 18 12.55 -7.70 -3.41
CA ARG A 18 12.25 -9.06 -2.94
C ARG A 18 13.43 -10.03 -3.07
N SER A 19 14.35 -9.81 -4.01
CA SER A 19 15.59 -10.61 -4.11
C SER A 19 16.55 -10.44 -2.92
N ARG A 20 16.40 -9.36 -2.15
CA ARG A 20 17.26 -9.00 -1.01
C ARG A 20 16.53 -9.05 0.33
N PHE A 21 15.20 -9.03 0.32
CA PHE A 21 14.39 -8.97 1.52
C PHE A 21 13.21 -9.95 1.43
N SER A 22 13.09 -10.82 2.43
CA SER A 22 12.05 -11.87 2.51
C SER A 22 10.86 -11.50 3.39
N GLY A 23 10.90 -10.34 4.08
CA GLY A 23 9.82 -9.88 4.95
C GLY A 23 8.64 -9.21 4.23
N THR A 24 7.82 -8.48 4.97
CA THR A 24 6.62 -7.82 4.43
C THR A 24 6.95 -6.42 3.90
N PHE A 25 6.46 -6.08 2.71
CA PHE A 25 6.51 -4.72 2.19
C PHE A 25 5.23 -3.97 2.60
N LEU A 26 5.40 -2.86 3.32
CA LEU A 26 4.30 -1.96 3.70
C LEU A 26 4.29 -0.74 2.79
N LEU A 27 3.26 -0.61 1.96
CA LEU A 27 3.06 0.50 1.04
C LEU A 27 2.30 1.64 1.73
N VAL A 28 2.80 2.86 1.60
CA VAL A 28 2.19 4.07 2.17
C VAL A 28 2.25 5.23 1.17
N GLU A 29 1.35 6.20 1.33
CA GLU A 29 1.17 7.31 0.38
C GLU A 29 2.31 8.32 0.41
N GLY A 30 2.84 8.61 1.60
CA GLY A 30 3.77 9.71 1.81
C GLY A 30 4.97 9.39 2.71
N SER A 31 5.95 10.30 2.66
CA SER A 31 7.13 10.25 3.53
C SER A 31 6.75 10.43 5.00
N SER A 32 5.75 11.25 5.30
CA SER A 32 5.22 11.43 6.66
C SER A 32 4.66 10.12 7.22
N ASP A 33 3.85 9.39 6.44
CA ASP A 33 3.31 8.09 6.83
C ASP A 33 4.43 7.08 7.08
N LYS A 34 5.43 7.06 6.19
CA LYS A 34 6.60 6.21 6.36
C LYS A 34 7.31 6.50 7.70
N ILE A 35 7.55 7.76 8.04
CA ILE A 35 8.20 8.15 9.30
C ILE A 35 7.34 7.74 10.51
N PHE A 36 6.02 7.86 10.38
CA PHE A 36 5.08 7.46 11.43
C PHE A 36 5.08 5.94 11.63
N TYR A 37 4.79 5.16 10.59
CA TYR A 37 4.68 3.70 10.65
C TYR A 37 6.02 3.00 10.93
N GLN A 38 7.15 3.60 10.57
CA GLN A 38 8.47 3.05 10.89
C GLN A 38 8.70 2.85 12.41
N ARG A 39 7.93 3.54 13.25
CA ARG A 39 7.98 3.40 14.72
C ARG A 39 7.26 2.15 15.23
N PHE A 40 6.40 1.54 14.42
CA PHE A 40 5.48 0.47 14.81
C PHE A 40 5.74 -0.86 14.09
N VAL A 41 6.80 -0.95 13.28
CA VAL A 41 7.17 -2.18 12.57
C VAL A 41 8.53 -2.71 13.02
N ASP A 42 8.69 -4.03 12.96
CA ASP A 42 10.01 -4.65 13.07
C ASP A 42 10.80 -4.41 11.78
N LYS A 43 11.94 -3.72 11.90
CA LYS A 43 12.82 -3.35 10.77
C LYS A 43 13.47 -4.56 10.08
N HIS A 44 13.52 -5.72 10.74
CA HIS A 44 14.04 -6.96 10.16
C HIS A 44 12.97 -7.77 9.43
N ALA A 45 11.69 -7.56 9.75
CA ALA A 45 10.57 -8.29 9.19
C ALA A 45 9.67 -7.43 8.27
N CYS A 46 9.82 -6.10 8.28
CA CYS A 46 9.03 -5.19 7.45
C CYS A 46 9.86 -4.07 6.81
N GLU A 47 9.63 -3.84 5.51
CA GLU A 47 10.21 -2.73 4.75
C GLU A 47 9.11 -1.75 4.28
N LEU A 48 9.22 -0.48 4.65
CA LEU A 48 8.27 0.56 4.22
C LEU A 48 8.65 1.18 2.88
N VAL A 49 7.69 1.17 1.95
CA VAL A 49 7.82 1.72 0.60
C VAL A 49 6.81 2.86 0.44
N CYS A 50 7.32 4.07 0.20
CA CYS A 50 6.50 5.23 -0.11
C CYS A 50 6.18 5.21 -1.62
N VAL A 51 4.89 5.28 -1.96
CA VAL A 51 4.39 5.39 -3.33
C VAL A 51 3.57 6.67 -3.41
N SER A 52 4.16 7.72 -3.96
CA SER A 52 3.58 9.07 -3.98
C SER A 52 3.54 9.64 -5.39
N GLY A 53 2.49 10.37 -5.78
CA GLY A 53 2.48 11.03 -7.09
C GLY A 53 1.10 11.47 -7.55
N LYS A 54 1.04 11.91 -8.81
CA LYS A 54 -0.20 12.31 -9.49
C LYS A 54 -0.90 11.09 -10.13
N PRO A 55 -2.24 11.10 -10.28
CA PRO A 55 -3.16 12.16 -9.85
C PRO A 55 -3.39 12.18 -8.32
N SER A 56 -3.18 11.06 -7.62
CA SER A 56 -3.29 10.95 -6.16
C SER A 56 -2.40 9.84 -5.64
N SER A 57 -1.66 10.08 -4.56
CA SER A 57 -0.81 9.05 -3.93
C SER A 57 -1.58 7.81 -3.51
N LYS A 58 -2.81 7.98 -2.98
CA LYS A 58 -3.71 6.87 -2.65
C LYS A 58 -3.98 5.95 -3.85
N LEU A 59 -4.42 6.53 -4.97
CA LEU A 59 -4.72 5.76 -6.18
C LEU A 59 -3.49 5.02 -6.69
N ARG A 60 -2.31 5.63 -6.56
CA ARG A 60 -1.04 4.99 -6.94
C ARG A 60 -0.69 3.82 -6.02
N VAL A 61 -0.83 3.97 -4.71
CA VAL A 61 -0.62 2.86 -3.75
C VAL A 61 -1.53 1.69 -4.09
N ILE A 62 -2.81 1.94 -4.35
CA ILE A 62 -3.80 0.92 -4.72
C ILE A 62 -3.41 0.25 -6.05
N ALA A 63 -3.08 1.03 -7.08
CA ALA A 63 -2.67 0.50 -8.38
C ALA A 63 -1.41 -0.38 -8.28
N VAL A 64 -0.40 0.04 -7.52
CA VAL A 64 0.82 -0.76 -7.27
C VAL A 64 0.48 -2.05 -6.53
N LEU A 65 -0.38 -2.00 -5.52
CA LEU A 65 -0.85 -3.20 -4.81
C LEU A 65 -1.52 -4.17 -5.77
N GLU A 66 -2.44 -3.71 -6.61
CA GLU A 66 -3.14 -4.56 -7.58
C GLU A 66 -2.19 -5.23 -8.57
N ILE A 67 -1.16 -4.51 -9.05
CA ILE A 67 -0.14 -5.07 -9.95
C ILE A 67 0.65 -6.20 -9.25
N LEU A 68 0.97 -6.02 -7.97
CA LEU A 68 1.69 -7.03 -7.18
C LEU A 68 0.81 -8.25 -6.90
N GLU A 69 -0.45 -8.03 -6.53
CA GLU A 69 -1.43 -9.09 -6.27
C GLU A 69 -1.72 -9.93 -7.53
N LYS A 70 -1.91 -9.29 -8.69
CA LYS A 70 -2.05 -10.00 -9.98
C LYS A 70 -0.86 -10.88 -10.32
N SER A 71 0.33 -10.54 -9.80
CA SER A 71 1.54 -11.36 -9.93
C SER A 71 1.76 -12.36 -8.78
N SER A 72 0.76 -12.58 -7.91
CA SER A 72 0.85 -13.45 -6.73
C SER A 72 2.03 -13.13 -5.80
N PHE A 73 2.41 -11.85 -5.75
CA PHE A 73 3.52 -11.40 -4.91
C PHE A 73 3.17 -11.56 -3.42
N GLN A 74 4.03 -12.26 -2.68
CA GLN A 74 3.79 -12.56 -1.27
C GLN A 74 4.30 -11.44 -0.36
N GLY A 75 3.65 -11.26 0.79
CA GLY A 75 4.09 -10.34 1.84
C GLY A 75 4.04 -8.88 1.43
N VAL A 76 2.88 -8.40 0.94
CA VAL A 76 2.62 -6.99 0.67
C VAL A 76 1.35 -6.55 1.39
N LEU A 77 1.38 -5.35 1.98
CA LEU A 77 0.25 -4.71 2.64
C LEU A 77 0.28 -3.22 2.28
N ALA A 78 -0.87 -2.61 2.05
CA ALA A 78 -0.99 -1.17 1.82
C ALA A 78 -1.82 -0.52 2.92
N ILE A 79 -1.40 0.66 3.37
CA ILE A 79 -2.21 1.54 4.22
C ILE A 79 -2.42 2.86 3.49
N VAL A 80 -3.68 3.24 3.34
CA VAL A 80 -4.11 4.50 2.71
C VAL A 80 -5.16 5.20 3.56
N ASP A 81 -5.31 6.51 3.41
CA ASP A 81 -6.37 7.26 4.09
C ASP A 81 -7.74 6.93 3.47
N ALA A 82 -8.75 6.77 4.31
CA ALA A 82 -10.13 6.51 3.90
C ALA A 82 -10.89 7.77 3.46
N ASP A 83 -10.27 8.94 3.55
CA ASP A 83 -10.89 10.23 3.24
C ASP A 83 -11.67 10.18 1.90
N PHE A 84 -12.96 10.53 1.99
CA PHE A 84 -13.97 10.58 0.93
C PHE A 84 -14.29 9.28 0.16
N ASP A 85 -13.61 8.15 0.43
CA ASP A 85 -13.91 6.84 -0.23
C ASP A 85 -15.31 6.31 0.09
N ARG A 86 -15.90 6.76 1.20
CA ARG A 86 -17.24 6.33 1.62
C ARG A 86 -18.36 6.86 0.73
N LEU A 87 -18.08 7.86 -0.11
CA LEU A 87 -19.04 8.45 -1.03
C LEU A 87 -18.99 7.82 -2.43
N GLU A 88 -17.90 7.13 -2.78
CA GLU A 88 -17.76 6.43 -4.06
C GLU A 88 -18.01 4.93 -3.91
N THR A 89 -18.87 4.37 -4.76
CA THR A 89 -19.28 2.97 -4.75
C THR A 89 -18.22 2.00 -5.30
N SER A 90 -17.07 2.48 -5.77
CA SER A 90 -15.97 1.64 -6.26
C SER A 90 -15.11 1.16 -5.09
N LEU A 91 -15.62 0.19 -4.34
CA LEU A 91 -14.87 -0.49 -3.29
C LEU A 91 -13.86 -1.45 -3.94
N HIS A 92 -12.62 -0.98 -4.11
CA HIS A 92 -11.48 -1.89 -4.29
C HIS A 92 -11.33 -2.69 -2.99
N ASN A 93 -11.83 -3.93 -2.99
CA ASN A 93 -11.82 -4.85 -1.86
C ASN A 93 -10.65 -5.83 -2.01
N SER A 94 -9.47 -5.41 -1.52
CA SER A 94 -8.33 -6.30 -1.30
C SER A 94 -8.17 -6.57 0.19
N LEU A 95 -7.84 -7.82 0.55
CA LEU A 95 -7.48 -8.18 1.93
C LEU A 95 -6.14 -7.56 2.37
N ASN A 96 -5.31 -7.14 1.42
CA ASN A 96 -4.02 -6.49 1.65
C ASN A 96 -4.13 -4.96 1.63
N LEU A 97 -5.33 -4.39 1.66
CA LEU A 97 -5.56 -2.94 1.70
C LEU A 97 -6.26 -2.53 2.99
N LEU A 98 -5.55 -1.79 3.84
CA LEU A 98 -6.12 -1.16 5.03
C LEU A 98 -6.40 0.31 4.73
N ARG A 99 -7.65 0.74 4.98
CA ARG A 99 -8.04 2.15 4.90
C ARG A 99 -8.14 2.72 6.31
N TRP A 100 -7.36 3.76 6.60
CA TRP A 100 -7.33 4.43 7.89
C TRP A 100 -8.11 5.74 7.82
N GLY A 101 -9.27 5.84 8.49
CA GLY A 101 -10.08 7.06 8.49
C GLY A 101 -11.59 6.80 8.64
N GLY A 102 -12.20 7.45 9.63
CA GLY A 102 -13.62 7.34 10.00
C GLY A 102 -14.00 6.04 10.76
N ASP A 103 -15.16 6.08 11.42
CA ASP A 103 -15.75 5.09 12.34
C ASP A 103 -15.31 3.62 12.14
N MET A 104 -14.16 3.25 12.73
CA MET A 104 -13.68 1.86 12.75
C MET A 104 -14.43 1.13 13.87
N LYS A 105 -15.58 0.56 13.53
CA LYS A 105 -16.12 -0.54 14.34
C LYS A 105 -15.27 -1.77 14.06
N ALA A 106 -14.18 -1.91 14.81
CA ALA A 106 -13.45 -3.16 14.91
C ALA A 106 -14.44 -4.23 15.41
N ARG A 107 -15.05 -4.98 14.49
CA ARG A 107 -15.73 -6.22 14.83
C ARG A 107 -14.65 -7.25 15.10
N MET A 108 -14.16 -7.22 16.33
CA MET A 108 -13.42 -8.33 16.91
C MET A 108 -14.47 -9.44 17.10
N TYR A 109 -14.54 -10.38 16.17
CA TYR A 109 -15.28 -11.61 16.39
C TYR A 109 -14.48 -12.40 17.44
N THR A 110 -15.00 -12.41 18.67
CA THR A 110 -14.66 -13.38 19.72
C THR A 110 -15.18 -14.76 19.37
#